data_AF-A0A6A9TBG6-F1
#
_entry.id   AF-A0A6A9TBG6-F1
#
_cell.length_a   1.000
_cell.length_b   1.000
_cell.length_c   1.000
_cell.angle_alpha   90.00
_cell.angle_beta   90.00
_cell.angle_gamma   90.00
#
_symmetry.space_group_name_H-M   'P 1'
#
loop_
_entity.id
_entity.type
_entity.pdbx_description
1 polymer ?
#
loop_
_entity_poly.entity_id
_entity_poly.type
_entity_poly.pdbx_seq_one_letter_code
_entity_poly.pdbx_strand_id
1 'polypeptide(L)' 'MPERLRVLAGDCHVTERGDRSRAYRGRVVVLIKPDDTTLVHDADGYQPVAWLTRPDSVVVEGGD' A
#
# COMPACT_ATOMS: atom_id res chain seq x y z
N MET A 1 -3.33 -12.80 21.48
CA MET A 1 -3.43 -13.28 20.07
C MET A 1 -2.35 -12.54 19.29
N PRO A 2 -1.57 -13.20 18.42
CA PRO A 2 -0.58 -12.48 17.62
C PRO A 2 -1.32 -11.52 16.67
N GLU A 3 -0.80 -10.31 16.53
CA GLU A 3 -1.35 -9.35 15.59
C GLU A 3 -1.06 -9.78 14.15
N ARG A 4 -1.98 -9.47 13.23
CA ARG A 4 -1.95 -10.01 11.87
C ARG A 4 -1.51 -8.96 10.87
N LEU A 5 -0.59 -9.36 9.99
CA LEU A 5 -0.27 -8.65 8.76
C LEU A 5 -1.30 -9.02 7.67
N ARG A 6 -1.74 -8.03 6.88
CA ARG A 6 -2.57 -8.26 5.68
C ARG A 6 -1.73 -8.01 4.42
N VAL A 7 -1.91 -8.88 3.42
CA VAL A 7 -1.25 -8.78 2.11
C VAL A 7 -2.31 -8.73 1.03
N LEU A 8 -2.17 -7.78 0.10
CA LEU A 8 -3.00 -7.66 -1.10
C LEU A 8 -2.09 -7.60 -2.31
N ALA A 9 -2.49 -8.20 -3.43
CA ALA A 9 -1.71 -8.16 -4.67
C ALA A 9 -2.63 -8.03 -5.88
N GLY A 10 -2.25 -7.20 -6.85
CA GLY A 10 -3.08 -6.93 -8.02
C GLY A 10 -2.56 -5.79 -8.87
N ASP A 11 -3.25 -5.51 -9.99
CA ASP A 11 -3.09 -4.25 -10.73
C ASP A 11 -3.78 -3.14 -9.93
N CYS A 12 -3.03 -2.10 -9.57
CA CYS A 12 -3.52 -1.04 -8.72
C CYS A 12 -3.19 0.33 -9.31
N HIS A 13 -4.05 1.29 -9.03
CA HIS A 13 -3.73 2.71 -9.14
C HIS A 13 -3.48 3.26 -7.74
N VAL A 14 -2.25 3.67 -7.47
CA VAL A 14 -1.77 4.15 -6.18
C VAL A 14 -1.67 5.67 -6.28
N THR A 15 -2.34 6.38 -5.37
CA THR A 15 -2.23 7.84 -5.25
C THR A 15 -1.71 8.18 -3.86
N GLU A 16 -0.53 8.80 -3.80
CA GLU A 16 0.04 9.34 -2.58
C GLU A 16 -0.12 10.87 -2.59
N ARG A 17 -0.70 11.41 -1.53
CA ARG A 17 -0.89 12.86 -1.35
C ARG A 17 -0.05 13.33 -0.16
N GLY A 18 1.08 13.95 -0.45
CA GLY A 18 1.91 14.69 0.52
C GLY A 18 2.26 16.07 -0.04
N ASP A 19 3.46 16.59 0.25
CA ASP A 19 3.97 17.87 -0.29
C ASP A 19 3.96 17.91 -1.83
N ARG A 20 4.06 16.74 -2.47
CA ARG A 20 3.76 16.55 -3.89
C ARG A 20 2.86 15.35 -4.04
N SER A 21 1.85 15.48 -4.91
CA SER A 21 1.05 14.33 -5.31
C SER A 21 1.86 13.41 -6.23
N ARG A 22 1.84 12.11 -5.95
CA ARG A 22 2.42 11.06 -6.79
C ARG A 22 1.35 10.04 -7.15
N ALA A 23 1.39 9.57 -8.39
CA ALA A 23 0.54 8.50 -8.87
C ALA A 23 1.40 7.39 -9.47
N TYR A 24 1.01 6.15 -9.23
CA TYR A 24 1.61 4.95 -9.82
C TYR A 24 0.50 4.02 -10.29
N ARG A 25 0.67 3.40 -11.47
CA ARG A 25 -0.24 2.36 -11.96
C ARG A 25 0.57 1.13 -12.36
N GLY A 26 0.17 -0.03 -11.86
CA GLY A 26 0.82 -1.29 -12.19
C GLY A 26 0.53 -2.38 -11.18
N ARG A 27 1.18 -3.54 -11.37
CA ARG A 27 1.07 -4.66 -10.44
C ARG A 27 1.87 -4.38 -9.18
N VAL A 28 1.22 -4.46 -8.02
CA VAL A 28 1.84 -4.19 -6.72
C VAL A 28 1.52 -5.27 -5.70
N VAL A 29 2.31 -5.29 -4.62
CA VAL A 29 1.97 -5.93 -3.35
C VAL A 29 1.80 -4.85 -2.29
N VAL A 30 0.68 -4.89 -1.58
CA VAL A 30 0.38 -4.01 -0.45
C VAL A 30 0.51 -4.80 0.85
N LEU A 31 1.32 -4.30 1.78
CA LEU A 31 1.52 -4.84 3.12
C LEU A 31 0.92 -3.88 4.14
N ILE A 32 -0.08 -4.33 4.90
CA ILE A 32 -0.65 -3.58 6.02
C ILE A 32 -0.19 -4.26 7.31
N LYS A 33 0.67 -3.57 8.05
CA LYS A 33 1.19 -4.03 9.33
C LYS A 33 0.18 -3.76 10.46
N PRO A 34 0.27 -4.49 11.58
CA PRO A 34 -0.58 -4.23 12.76
C PRO A 34 -0.53 -2.81 13.33
N ASP A 35 0.57 -2.09 13.12
CA ASP A 35 0.75 -0.70 13.54
C ASP A 35 0.24 0.31 12.49
N ASP A 36 -0.61 -0.16 11.58
CA ASP A 36 -1.17 0.55 10.41
C ASP A 36 -0.14 1.04 9.39
N THR A 37 1.14 0.73 9.56
CA THR A 37 2.14 1.02 8.52
C THR A 37 1.75 0.27 7.24
N THR A 38 1.56 1.03 6.16
CA THR A 38 1.19 0.50 4.85
C THR A 38 2.32 0.71 3.86
N LEU A 39 2.81 -0.38 3.27
CA LEU A 39 3.86 -0.38 2.25
C LEU A 39 3.28 -0.87 0.93
N VAL A 40 3.56 -0.15 -0.15
CA VAL A 40 3.21 -0.55 -1.51
C VAL A 40 4.48 -0.81 -2.30
N HIS A 41 4.70 -2.02 -2.76
CA HIS A 41 5.87 -2.41 -3.55
C HIS A 41 5.46 -2.75 -4.99
N ASP A 42 6.23 -2.24 -5.96
CA ASP A 42 6.22 -2.77 -7.33
C ASP A 42 7.19 -3.97 -7.44
N ALA A 43 7.33 -4.50 -8.66
CA ALA A 43 8.20 -5.65 -8.92
C ALA A 43 9.69 -5.29 -9.07
N ASP A 44 10.02 -4.01 -9.29
CA ASP A 44 11.32 -3.59 -9.82
C ASP A 44 12.19 -2.90 -8.75
N GLY A 45 11.63 -2.54 -7.60
CA GLY A 45 12.30 -1.77 -6.55
C GLY A 45 12.49 -2.49 -5.22
N TYR A 46 13.66 -2.29 -4.59
CA TYR A 46 13.84 -2.58 -3.16
C TYR A 46 13.01 -1.61 -2.29
N GLN A 47 12.94 -0.35 -2.70
CA GLN A 47 12.14 0.66 -2.02
C GLN A 47 10.66 0.55 -2.43
N PRO A 48 9.72 0.78 -1.51
CA PRO A 48 8.30 0.84 -1.86
C PRO A 48 8.00 2.05 -2.76
N VAL A 49 7.03 1.90 -3.66
CA VAL A 49 6.49 3.00 -4.47
C VAL A 49 5.64 3.97 -3.65
N ALA A 50 5.11 3.53 -2.51
CA ALA A 50 4.49 4.38 -1.49
C ALA A 50 4.70 3.82 -0.08
N TRP A 51 4.98 4.69 0.88
CA TRP A 51 5.15 4.34 2.28
C TRP A 51 4.33 5.27 3.17
N LEU A 52 3.25 4.74 3.73
CA LEU A 52 2.34 5.47 4.61
C LEU A 52 2.55 5.02 6.04
N THR A 53 3.06 5.93 6.88
CA THR A 53 3.17 5.72 8.32
C THR A 53 1.94 6.32 8.99
N ARG A 54 1.13 5.49 9.66
CA ARG A 54 -0.12 5.90 10.34
C ARG A 54 -1.13 6.60 9.42
N PRO A 55 -1.58 5.96 8.33
CA PRO A 55 -2.67 6.50 7.54
C PRO A 55 -3.94 6.65 8.39
N ASP A 56 -4.69 7.75 8.21
CA ASP A 56 -5.98 7.94 8.88
C ASP A 56 -6.99 6.82 8.55
N SER A 57 -6.87 6.22 7.37
CA SER A 57 -7.63 5.03 6.97
C SER A 57 -6.93 4.27 5.84
N VAL A 58 -7.17 2.96 5.78
CA VAL A 58 -6.83 2.10 4.64
C VAL A 58 -8.12 1.46 4.12
N VAL A 59 -8.53 1.83 2.91
CA VAL A 59 -9.71 1.28 2.25
C VAL A 59 -9.26 0.28 1.19
N VAL A 60 -9.87 -0.90 1.18
CA VAL A 60 -9.63 -1.95 0.19
C VAL A 60 -10.97 -2.30 -0.41
N GLU A 61 -11.17 -1.96 -1.68
CA GLU A 61 -12.35 -2.33 -2.45
C GLU A 61 -12.02 -3.61 -3.23
N GLY A 62 -12.74 -4.69 -2.99
CA GLY A 62 -12.63 -5.93 -3.77
C GLY A 62 -13.54 -5.84 -4.99
N GLY A 63 -13.05 -6.28 -6.16
CA GLY A 63 -13.92 -6.69 -7.25
C GLY A 63 -14.51 -8.07 -6.92
N ASP A 64 -15.79 -8.28 -7.27
CA ASP A 64 -16.51 -9.54 -7.08
C ASP A 64 -15.75 -10.79 -7.55
#